data_AF-B7Q7W5-F1
#
_entry.id   AF-B7Q7W5-F1
#
_cell.length_a   1.000
_cell.length_b   1.000
_cell.length_c   1.000
_cell.angle_alpha   90.00
_cell.angle_beta   90.00
_cell.angle_gamma   90.00
#
_symmetry.space_group_name_H-M   'P 1'
#
loop_
_entity.id
_entity.type
_entity.pdbx_description
1 polymer ?
#
loop_
_entity_poly.entity_id
_entity_poly.type
_entity_poly.pdbx_seq_one_letter_code
_entity_poly.pdbx_strand_id
1 'polypeptide(L)'
;MTITYSLNVSEARLCGFAKLLLRWRGSIYKLLYREMIIFCTLYFTLSALYRHILNDDQKMVFESLAKYCEKFTDLIPLSFVLGFYVSIVVGRWWQQYLSVPWPDKAVMAIAAYVNGTDERGRVIRRTLARYLSLLSALTFQGVSTAVKKRFPTLDHMEEAGELLWIESQCRLSSTCFLRCFLFDYWFVALAVRARKEGRIKDDMLLKHLLQEMHEFRGCCGMLFSYDWISIPLVYTQVVTLAIYTYFLATVMGRQYLRSSGEDREIDLYIPVFTMLQFFFYMGWLKVAEQLINPFGEDDDDFELNWCLDRNLQV
;
A
#
# COMPACT_ATOMS: atom_id res chain seq x y z
N MET A 1 -9.63 4.30 7.53
CA MET A 1 -8.72 4.29 8.70
C MET A 1 -7.99 2.95 8.68
N THR A 2 -6.67 2.98 8.51
CA THR A 2 -5.77 1.82 8.63
C THR A 2 -6.11 1.00 9.88
N ILE A 3 -6.13 -0.34 9.80
CA ILE A 3 -6.65 -1.16 10.89
C ILE A 3 -5.61 -1.33 11.98
N THR A 4 -5.79 -0.57 13.05
CA THR A 4 -4.95 -0.71 14.24
C THR A 4 -5.48 -1.84 15.13
N TYR A 5 -4.62 -2.83 15.41
CA TYR A 5 -4.92 -3.93 16.36
C TYR A 5 -3.84 -4.13 17.42
N SER A 6 -2.89 -3.20 17.54
CA SER A 6 -1.72 -3.29 18.43
C SER A 6 -2.10 -3.55 19.90
N LEU A 7 -3.14 -2.87 20.39
CA LEU A 7 -3.63 -3.05 21.77
C LEU A 7 -4.29 -4.42 22.00
N ASN A 8 -4.83 -5.06 20.95
CA ASN A 8 -5.44 -6.39 21.08
C ASN A 8 -4.41 -7.51 21.21
N VAL A 9 -3.15 -7.23 20.86
CA VAL A 9 -2.02 -8.17 20.88
C VAL A 9 -0.89 -7.70 21.79
N SER A 10 -1.16 -6.77 22.71
CA SER A 10 -0.16 -6.25 23.63
C SER A 10 0.38 -7.29 24.62
N GLU A 11 -0.38 -8.36 24.86
CA GLU A 11 0.00 -9.47 25.74
C GLU A 11 -0.10 -10.81 25.02
N ALA A 12 0.89 -11.68 25.26
CA ALA A 12 0.92 -13.06 24.76
C ALA A 12 -0.02 -13.96 25.57
N ARG A 13 -1.33 -13.89 25.27
CA ARG A 13 -2.37 -14.73 25.91
C ARG A 13 -2.69 -15.97 25.06
N LEU A 14 -3.23 -17.01 25.71
CA LEU A 14 -3.81 -18.16 25.01
C LEU A 14 -4.86 -17.67 24.00
N CYS A 15 -4.79 -18.19 22.76
CA CYS A 15 -5.66 -17.77 21.65
C CYS A 15 -5.58 -16.27 21.30
N GLY A 16 -4.49 -15.56 21.64
CA GLY A 16 -4.30 -14.14 21.31
C GLY A 16 -4.48 -13.86 19.82
N PHE A 17 -3.67 -14.51 18.97
CA PHE A 17 -3.79 -14.39 17.51
C PHE A 17 -5.01 -15.12 16.93
N ALA A 18 -5.48 -16.20 17.57
CA ALA A 18 -6.69 -16.89 17.11
C ALA A 18 -7.92 -15.95 17.12
N LYS A 19 -7.99 -14.99 18.04
CA LYS A 19 -9.05 -13.96 18.04
C LYS A 19 -8.99 -13.03 16.83
N LEU A 20 -7.82 -12.84 16.20
CA LEU A 20 -7.70 -12.01 14.99
C LEU A 20 -8.35 -12.67 13.78
N LEU A 21 -8.41 -14.01 13.74
CA LEU A 21 -9.09 -14.77 12.68
C LEU A 21 -10.61 -14.53 12.65
N LEU A 22 -11.19 -13.91 13.68
CA LEU A 22 -12.62 -13.57 13.71
C LEU A 22 -12.91 -12.17 13.15
N ARG A 23 -11.88 -11.39 12.79
CA ARG A 23 -12.07 -10.03 12.25
C ARG A 23 -12.37 -10.09 10.75
N TRP A 24 -13.24 -9.20 10.29
CA TRP A 24 -13.63 -9.10 8.87
C TRP A 24 -12.94 -7.96 8.12
N ARG A 25 -12.91 -6.75 8.70
CA ARG A 25 -12.28 -5.58 8.07
C ARG A 25 -10.78 -5.81 7.91
N GLY A 26 -10.23 -5.54 6.72
CA GLY A 26 -8.82 -5.81 6.33
C GLY A 26 -8.37 -7.24 6.60
N SER A 27 -9.31 -8.18 6.62
CA SER A 27 -9.00 -9.58 6.83
C SER A 27 -8.68 -10.28 5.51
N ILE A 28 -7.93 -11.37 5.61
CA ILE A 28 -7.70 -12.31 4.52
C ILE A 28 -9.00 -12.81 3.86
N TYR A 29 -10.09 -12.93 4.64
CA TYR A 29 -11.38 -13.37 4.11
C TYR A 29 -12.02 -12.34 3.18
N LYS A 30 -11.94 -11.05 3.55
CA LYS A 30 -12.45 -9.96 2.71
C LYS A 30 -11.65 -9.84 1.40
N LEU A 31 -10.37 -10.17 1.42
CA LEU A 31 -9.49 -10.12 0.23
C LEU A 31 -9.64 -11.34 -0.69
N LEU A 32 -9.99 -12.52 -0.15
CA LEU A 32 -9.98 -13.79 -0.89
C LEU A 32 -11.34 -14.37 -1.23
N TYR A 33 -12.45 -13.87 -0.67
CA TYR A 33 -13.74 -14.57 -0.81
C TYR A 33 -14.16 -14.76 -2.28
N ARG A 34 -13.84 -13.81 -3.17
CA ARG A 34 -14.18 -13.90 -4.60
C ARG A 34 -13.38 -14.99 -5.29
N GLU A 35 -12.08 -14.99 -5.08
CA GLU A 35 -11.15 -15.98 -5.65
C GLU A 35 -11.43 -17.38 -5.10
N MET A 36 -11.77 -17.49 -3.81
CA MET A 36 -12.18 -18.75 -3.19
C MET A 36 -13.47 -19.29 -3.81
N ILE A 37 -14.47 -18.43 -4.06
CA ILE A 37 -15.71 -18.84 -4.75
C ILE A 37 -15.39 -19.34 -6.16
N ILE A 38 -14.52 -18.66 -6.91
CA ILE A 38 -14.11 -19.08 -8.25
C ILE A 38 -13.39 -20.44 -8.19
N PHE A 39 -12.42 -20.60 -7.27
CA PHE A 39 -11.70 -21.85 -7.07
C PHE A 39 -12.64 -23.01 -6.74
N CYS A 40 -13.55 -22.82 -5.78
CA CYS A 40 -14.53 -23.82 -5.40
C CYS A 40 -15.47 -24.16 -6.56
N THR A 41 -15.94 -23.16 -7.30
CA THR A 41 -16.84 -23.35 -8.45
C THR A 41 -16.16 -24.19 -9.52
N LEU A 42 -14.91 -23.88 -9.87
CA LEU A 42 -14.14 -24.66 -10.84
C LEU A 42 -13.92 -26.10 -10.35
N TYR A 43 -13.52 -26.27 -9.09
CA TYR A 43 -13.28 -27.59 -8.50
C TYR A 43 -14.54 -28.46 -8.52
N PHE A 44 -15.66 -27.96 -8.00
CA PHE A 44 -16.91 -28.72 -7.92
C PHE A 44 -17.52 -28.96 -9.29
N THR A 45 -17.34 -28.05 -10.25
CA THR A 45 -17.77 -28.27 -11.65
C THR A 45 -17.03 -29.44 -12.27
N LEU A 46 -15.70 -29.53 -12.09
CA LEU A 46 -14.91 -30.67 -12.57
C LEU A 46 -15.28 -31.97 -11.83
N SER A 47 -15.53 -31.90 -10.53
CA SER A 47 -15.98 -33.08 -9.77
C SER A 47 -17.34 -33.60 -10.25
N ALA A 48 -18.29 -32.69 -10.51
CA ALA A 48 -19.60 -33.04 -11.05
C ALA A 48 -19.49 -33.61 -12.48
N LEU A 49 -18.62 -33.04 -13.32
CA LEU A 49 -18.31 -33.56 -14.65
C LEU A 49 -17.80 -35.00 -14.56
N TYR A 50 -16.79 -35.26 -13.72
CA TYR A 50 -16.20 -36.59 -13.53
C TYR A 50 -17.23 -37.61 -13.02
N ARG A 51 -18.05 -37.25 -12.03
CA ARG A 51 -19.00 -38.18 -11.39
C ARG A 51 -20.22 -38.48 -12.26
N HIS A 52 -20.80 -37.46 -12.91
CA HIS A 52 -22.14 -37.57 -13.53
C HIS A 52 -22.14 -37.55 -15.06
N ILE A 53 -21.12 -36.99 -15.70
CA ILE A 53 -21.14 -36.72 -17.14
C ILE A 53 -20.18 -37.64 -17.90
N LEU A 54 -18.98 -37.89 -17.37
CA LEU A 54 -17.96 -38.66 -18.08
C LEU A 54 -18.30 -40.17 -18.15
N ASN A 55 -18.10 -40.74 -19.34
CA ASN A 55 -18.12 -42.18 -19.59
C ASN A 55 -16.87 -42.87 -18.99
N ASP A 56 -16.89 -44.19 -18.85
CA ASP A 56 -15.78 -44.94 -18.22
C ASP A 56 -14.44 -44.75 -18.96
N ASP A 57 -14.44 -44.70 -20.29
CA ASP A 57 -13.22 -44.42 -21.07
C ASP A 57 -12.67 -43.01 -20.82
N GLN A 58 -13.57 -42.02 -20.69
CA GLN A 58 -13.19 -40.63 -20.42
C GLN A 58 -12.70 -40.44 -18.99
N LYS A 59 -13.25 -41.20 -18.04
CA LYS A 59 -12.80 -41.21 -16.64
C LYS A 59 -11.36 -41.68 -16.53
N MET A 60 -10.95 -42.70 -17.28
CA MET A 60 -9.56 -43.16 -17.30
C MET A 60 -8.59 -42.06 -17.78
N VAL A 61 -9.00 -41.28 -18.78
CA VAL A 61 -8.20 -40.13 -19.27
C VAL A 61 -8.16 -39.01 -18.22
N PHE A 62 -9.30 -38.70 -17.59
CA PHE A 62 -9.39 -37.72 -16.52
C PHE A 62 -8.48 -38.06 -15.32
N GLU A 63 -8.50 -39.32 -14.88
CA GLU A 63 -7.65 -39.84 -13.81
C GLU A 63 -6.16 -39.75 -14.15
N SER A 64 -5.81 -40.06 -15.41
CA SER A 64 -4.44 -39.91 -15.90
C SER A 64 -3.98 -38.46 -15.90
N LEU A 65 -4.86 -37.53 -16.30
CA LEU A 65 -4.59 -36.09 -16.28
C LEU A 65 -4.48 -35.54 -14.85
N ALA A 66 -5.34 -35.99 -13.94
CA ALA A 66 -5.27 -35.61 -12.52
C ALA A 66 -3.92 -36.00 -11.91
N LYS A 67 -3.50 -37.26 -12.11
CA LYS A 67 -2.19 -37.76 -11.65
C LYS A 67 -1.02 -37.01 -12.28
N TYR A 68 -1.15 -36.58 -13.54
CA TYR A 68 -0.14 -35.74 -14.20
C TYR A 68 -0.04 -34.36 -13.55
N CYS A 69 -1.18 -33.69 -13.34
CA CYS A 69 -1.21 -32.38 -12.70
C CYS A 69 -0.72 -32.43 -11.24
N GLU A 70 -1.05 -33.48 -10.49
CA GLU A 70 -0.57 -33.67 -9.12
C GLU A 70 0.97 -33.71 -9.05
N LYS A 71 1.61 -34.51 -9.90
CA LYS A 71 3.09 -34.56 -9.98
C LYS A 71 3.72 -33.21 -10.30
N PHE A 72 3.05 -32.37 -11.08
CA PHE A 72 3.55 -31.03 -11.40
C PHE A 72 3.45 -30.07 -10.22
N THR A 73 2.46 -30.24 -9.33
CA THR A 73 2.31 -29.38 -8.14
C THR A 73 3.47 -29.52 -7.15
N ASP A 74 4.12 -30.67 -7.08
CA ASP A 74 5.26 -30.92 -6.18
C ASP A 74 6.56 -30.24 -6.65
N LEU A 75 6.64 -29.84 -7.92
CA LEU A 75 7.85 -29.27 -8.53
C LEU A 75 7.98 -27.76 -8.30
N ILE A 76 6.90 -27.06 -7.92
CA ILE A 76 6.89 -25.60 -7.85
C ILE A 76 7.20 -25.14 -6.40
N PRO A 77 8.37 -24.51 -6.13
CA PRO A 77 8.71 -24.04 -4.79
C PRO A 77 8.02 -22.71 -4.46
N LEU A 78 6.69 -22.73 -4.31
CA LEU A 78 5.87 -21.53 -4.10
C LEU A 78 6.32 -20.70 -2.90
N SER A 79 6.63 -21.34 -1.77
CA SER A 79 7.01 -20.65 -0.53
C SER A 79 8.26 -19.80 -0.69
N PHE A 80 9.21 -20.26 -1.51
CA PHE A 80 10.44 -19.52 -1.80
C PHE A 80 10.12 -18.26 -2.59
N VAL A 81 9.45 -18.42 -3.74
CA VAL A 81 9.15 -17.31 -4.66
C VAL A 81 8.27 -16.25 -3.99
N LEU A 82 7.23 -16.67 -3.25
CA LEU A 82 6.38 -15.76 -2.47
C LEU A 82 7.15 -15.09 -1.33
N GLY A 83 7.97 -15.84 -0.59
CA GLY A 83 8.71 -15.32 0.55
C GLY A 83 9.61 -14.14 0.19
N PHE A 84 10.40 -14.27 -0.88
CA PHE A 84 11.25 -13.18 -1.35
C PHE A 84 10.43 -11.98 -1.86
N TYR A 85 9.41 -12.25 -2.67
CA TYR A 85 8.59 -11.18 -3.26
C TYR A 85 7.85 -10.37 -2.19
N VAL A 86 7.15 -11.06 -1.28
CA VAL A 86 6.39 -10.42 -0.19
C VAL A 86 7.34 -9.66 0.75
N SER A 87 8.52 -10.20 1.04
CA SER A 87 9.52 -9.49 1.87
C SER A 87 9.96 -8.16 1.23
N ILE A 88 10.16 -8.12 -0.08
CA ILE A 88 10.48 -6.89 -0.81
C ILE A 88 9.32 -5.90 -0.75
N VAL A 89 8.08 -6.38 -0.96
CA VAL A 89 6.88 -5.54 -0.88
C VAL A 89 6.71 -4.94 0.50
N VAL A 90 6.78 -5.74 1.57
CA VAL A 90 6.69 -5.28 2.96
C VAL A 90 7.81 -4.31 3.31
N GLY A 91 9.04 -4.57 2.85
CA GLY A 91 10.16 -3.66 3.01
C GLY A 91 9.90 -2.29 2.38
N ARG A 92 9.42 -2.26 1.13
CA ARG A 92 9.05 -1.01 0.44
C ARG A 92 7.87 -0.31 1.12
N TRP A 93 6.85 -1.06 1.53
CA TRP A 93 5.68 -0.54 2.25
C TRP A 93 6.10 0.22 3.50
N TRP A 94 7.00 -0.35 4.32
CA TRP A 94 7.48 0.31 5.53
C TRP A 94 8.34 1.54 5.24
N GLN A 95 9.20 1.48 4.22
CA GLN A 95 10.00 2.65 3.83
C GLN A 95 9.15 3.78 3.26
N GLN A 96 8.05 3.47 2.57
CA GLN A 96 7.06 4.47 2.15
C GLN A 96 6.37 5.13 3.35
N TYR A 97 5.98 4.35 4.38
CA TYR A 97 5.44 4.90 5.62
C TYR A 97 6.42 5.87 6.31
N LEU A 98 7.69 5.47 6.45
CA LEU A 98 8.73 6.32 7.04
C LEU A 98 9.03 7.57 6.21
N SER A 99 8.71 7.56 4.92
CA SER A 99 8.85 8.70 4.01
C SER A 99 7.64 9.64 4.00
N VAL A 100 6.60 9.37 4.79
CA VAL A 100 5.48 10.30 4.95
C VAL A 100 6.00 11.57 5.66
N PRO A 101 5.92 12.76 5.02
CA PRO A 101 6.49 13.98 5.55
C PRO A 101 5.67 14.53 6.72
N TRP A 102 6.34 14.78 7.86
CA TRP A 102 5.76 15.37 9.06
C TRP A 102 6.32 16.78 9.27
N PRO A 103 5.49 17.84 9.35
CA PRO A 103 5.96 19.22 9.41
C PRO A 103 6.48 19.61 10.80
N ASP A 104 6.27 18.78 11.82
CA ASP A 104 6.48 19.06 13.23
C ASP A 104 7.84 19.71 13.54
N LYS A 105 8.94 19.09 13.09
CA LYS A 105 10.28 19.63 13.35
C LYS A 105 10.50 20.99 12.70
N ALA A 106 10.07 21.13 11.45
CA ALA A 106 10.20 22.37 10.70
C ALA A 106 9.31 23.49 11.28
N VAL A 107 8.09 23.18 11.69
CA VAL A 107 7.16 24.14 12.32
C VAL A 107 7.66 24.56 13.70
N MET A 108 8.21 23.63 14.50
CA MET A 108 8.87 23.97 15.78
C MET A 108 10.06 24.91 15.55
N ALA A 109 10.88 24.66 14.53
CA ALA A 109 11.98 25.54 14.15
C ALA A 109 11.49 26.93 13.68
N ILE A 110 10.42 26.99 12.87
CA ILE A 110 9.79 28.25 12.45
C ILE A 110 9.31 29.04 13.67
N ALA A 111 8.64 28.39 14.61
CA ALA A 111 8.11 29.02 15.83
C ALA A 111 9.24 29.57 16.72
N ALA A 112 10.34 28.83 16.85
CA ALA A 112 11.48 29.21 17.69
C ALA A 112 12.35 30.31 17.07
N TYR A 113 12.59 30.26 15.75
CA TYR A 113 13.63 31.08 15.11
C TYR A 113 13.10 32.34 14.44
N VAL A 114 11.81 32.38 14.05
CA VAL A 114 11.21 33.55 13.39
C VAL A 114 10.54 34.45 14.42
N ASN A 115 11.25 35.51 14.82
CA ASN A 115 10.84 36.43 15.88
C ASN A 115 9.81 37.48 15.41
N GLY A 116 9.06 38.02 16.37
CA GLY A 116 8.09 39.10 16.17
C GLY A 116 6.67 38.71 16.56
N THR A 117 6.10 39.48 17.49
CA THR A 117 4.71 39.36 17.95
C THR A 117 3.74 40.20 17.13
N ASP A 118 4.27 41.06 16.26
CA ASP A 118 3.54 41.88 15.32
C ASP A 118 2.99 41.05 14.14
N GLU A 119 2.09 41.68 13.39
CA GLU A 119 1.41 41.06 12.26
C GLU A 119 2.38 40.49 11.22
N ARG A 120 3.46 41.21 10.91
CA ARG A 120 4.48 40.74 9.95
C ARG A 120 5.14 39.44 10.41
N GLY A 121 5.54 39.35 11.69
CA GLY A 121 6.11 38.12 12.25
C GLY A 121 5.13 36.94 12.18
N ARG A 122 3.86 37.18 12.51
CA ARG A 122 2.79 36.18 12.41
C ARG A 122 2.58 35.70 10.96
N VAL A 123 2.54 36.63 10.00
CA VAL A 123 2.35 36.30 8.57
C VAL A 123 3.52 35.47 8.04
N ILE A 124 4.77 35.80 8.38
CA ILE A 124 5.95 35.02 7.96
C ILE A 124 5.86 33.58 8.49
N ARG A 125 5.60 33.39 9.78
CA ARG A 125 5.49 32.05 10.38
C ARG A 125 4.38 31.22 9.72
N ARG A 126 3.17 31.80 9.58
CA ARG A 126 2.04 31.12 8.94
C ARG A 126 2.31 30.79 7.47
N THR A 127 3.01 31.65 6.75
CA THR A 127 3.30 31.44 5.33
C THR A 127 4.35 30.33 5.13
N LEU A 128 5.40 30.31 5.96
CA LEU A 128 6.39 29.22 5.94
C LEU A 128 5.74 27.87 6.25
N ALA A 129 4.90 27.78 7.29
CA ALA A 129 4.18 26.55 7.63
C ALA A 129 3.21 26.11 6.52
N ARG A 130 2.54 27.07 5.88
CA ARG A 130 1.62 26.79 4.76
C ARG A 130 2.36 26.26 3.52
N TYR A 131 3.56 26.74 3.22
CA TYR A 131 4.36 26.17 2.13
C TYR A 131 4.72 24.69 2.38
N LEU A 132 5.00 24.29 3.61
CA LEU A 132 5.22 22.87 3.96
C LEU A 132 3.94 22.05 3.78
N SER A 133 2.80 22.59 4.22
CA SER A 133 1.49 21.95 4.06
C SER A 133 1.15 21.75 2.58
N LEU A 134 1.30 22.79 1.77
CA LEU A 134 1.11 22.74 0.31
C LEU A 134 2.04 21.73 -0.37
N LEU A 135 3.31 21.68 0.05
CA LEU A 135 4.26 20.70 -0.48
C LEU A 135 3.81 19.27 -0.18
N SER A 136 3.33 18.98 1.03
CA SER A 136 2.76 17.66 1.36
C SER A 136 1.46 17.37 0.61
N ALA A 137 0.55 18.35 0.50
CA ALA A 137 -0.73 18.18 -0.17
C ALA A 137 -0.56 17.89 -1.68
N LEU A 138 0.36 18.58 -2.35
CA LEU A 138 0.69 18.30 -3.75
C LEU A 138 1.36 16.94 -3.92
N THR A 139 2.27 16.58 -3.01
CA THR A 139 2.91 15.27 -3.03
C THR A 139 1.87 14.17 -2.90
N PHE A 140 0.97 14.26 -1.91
CA PHE A 140 -0.07 13.27 -1.69
C PHE A 140 -1.11 13.25 -2.81
N GLN A 141 -1.49 14.40 -3.38
CA GLN A 141 -2.33 14.45 -4.57
C GLN A 141 -1.69 13.72 -5.76
N GLY A 142 -0.36 13.75 -5.86
CA GLY A 142 0.40 13.07 -6.91
C GLY A 142 0.46 11.55 -6.77
N VAL A 143 0.58 11.03 -5.53
CA VAL A 143 0.82 9.60 -5.27
C VAL A 143 -0.39 8.83 -4.74
N SER A 144 -1.41 9.51 -4.18
CA SER A 144 -2.55 8.87 -3.53
C SER A 144 -3.85 9.11 -4.29
N THR A 145 -4.56 8.03 -4.59
CA THR A 145 -5.89 8.10 -5.21
C THR A 145 -6.91 8.71 -4.26
N ALA A 146 -6.85 8.38 -2.96
CA ALA A 146 -7.74 8.94 -1.94
C ALA A 146 -7.62 10.47 -1.83
N VAL A 147 -6.39 11.00 -1.85
CA VAL A 147 -6.16 12.46 -1.81
C VAL A 147 -6.48 13.09 -3.16
N LYS A 148 -6.18 12.42 -4.28
CA LYS A 148 -6.53 12.90 -5.62
C LYS A 148 -8.04 13.03 -5.83
N LYS A 149 -8.85 12.16 -5.23
CA LYS A 149 -10.32 12.30 -5.23
C LYS A 149 -10.81 13.49 -4.40
N ARG A 150 -10.15 13.78 -3.27
CA ARG A 150 -10.46 14.96 -2.45
C ARG A 150 -10.05 16.26 -3.15
N PHE A 151 -8.89 16.26 -3.80
CA PHE A 151 -8.36 17.40 -4.54
C PHE A 151 -8.07 17.02 -6.00
N PRO A 152 -9.07 16.98 -6.89
CA PRO A 152 -8.83 16.63 -8.30
C PRO A 152 -8.00 17.68 -9.04
N THR A 153 -8.28 18.96 -8.80
CA THR A 153 -7.62 20.11 -9.43
C THR A 153 -6.99 21.03 -8.38
N LEU A 154 -6.17 21.97 -8.83
CA LEU A 154 -5.63 23.02 -7.96
C LEU A 154 -6.72 23.96 -7.45
N ASP A 155 -7.83 24.12 -8.18
CA ASP A 155 -8.97 24.95 -7.74
C ASP A 155 -9.57 24.43 -6.44
N HIS A 156 -9.69 23.10 -6.30
CA HIS A 156 -10.17 22.48 -5.06
C HIS A 156 -9.22 22.74 -3.88
N MET A 157 -7.92 22.90 -4.14
CA MET A 157 -6.94 23.26 -3.11
C MET A 157 -7.03 24.76 -2.76
N GLU A 158 -7.32 25.62 -3.74
CA GLU A 158 -7.59 27.04 -3.49
C GLU A 158 -8.87 27.26 -2.69
N GLU A 159 -9.96 26.56 -3.05
CA GLU A 159 -11.24 26.60 -2.34
C GLU A 159 -11.12 26.08 -0.90
N ALA A 160 -10.29 25.06 -0.68
CA ALA A 160 -9.98 24.56 0.66
C ALA A 160 -9.11 25.53 1.49
N GLY A 161 -8.63 26.63 0.90
CA GLY A 161 -7.78 27.63 1.57
C GLY A 161 -6.32 27.19 1.73
N GLU A 162 -5.91 26.08 1.11
CA GLU A 162 -4.53 25.61 1.11
C GLU A 162 -3.67 26.50 0.21
N LEU A 163 -4.14 26.78 -1.01
CA LEU A 163 -3.44 27.57 -2.02
C LEU A 163 -4.02 28.98 -2.10
N LEU A 164 -3.17 30.01 -2.01
CA LEU A 164 -3.62 31.39 -2.21
C LEU A 164 -3.60 31.77 -3.69
N TRP A 165 -4.46 32.69 -4.14
CA TRP A 165 -4.45 33.18 -5.54
C TRP A 165 -3.06 33.65 -5.98
N ILE A 166 -2.29 34.33 -5.14
CA ILE A 166 -0.94 34.82 -5.53
C ILE A 166 0.01 33.66 -5.89
N GLU A 167 -0.27 32.46 -5.40
CA GLU A 167 0.50 31.23 -5.66
C GLU A 167 -0.01 30.47 -6.88
N SER A 168 -1.04 30.96 -7.56
CA SER A 168 -1.54 30.46 -8.84
C SER A 168 -0.46 30.48 -9.94
N GLN A 169 0.68 31.15 -9.74
CA GLN A 169 1.86 31.02 -10.61
C GLN A 169 2.36 29.55 -10.69
N CYS A 170 2.07 28.72 -9.69
CA CYS A 170 2.29 27.27 -9.75
C CYS A 170 1.53 26.59 -10.91
N ARG A 171 0.44 27.18 -11.39
CA ARG A 171 -0.34 26.68 -12.55
C ARG A 171 0.45 26.74 -13.86
N LEU A 172 1.50 27.56 -13.92
CA LEU A 172 2.41 27.64 -15.07
C LEU A 172 3.34 26.42 -15.19
N SER A 173 3.46 25.62 -14.12
CA SER A 173 4.30 24.42 -14.09
C SER A 173 3.50 23.17 -14.47
N SER A 174 3.97 22.46 -15.50
CA SER A 174 3.24 21.36 -16.12
C SER A 174 3.07 20.12 -15.22
N THR A 175 4.07 19.81 -14.38
CA THR A 175 4.08 18.58 -13.57
C THR A 175 3.99 18.84 -12.07
N CYS A 176 3.47 17.86 -11.32
CA CYS A 176 3.37 17.93 -9.86
C CYS A 176 4.73 18.12 -9.20
N PHE A 177 5.76 17.45 -9.73
CA PHE A 177 7.14 17.59 -9.29
C PHE A 177 7.66 19.02 -9.41
N LEU A 178 7.43 19.68 -10.54
CA LEU A 178 7.85 21.07 -10.76
C LEU A 178 7.10 22.05 -9.84
N ARG A 179 5.82 21.79 -9.57
CA ARG A 179 5.05 22.56 -8.58
C ARG A 179 5.63 22.43 -7.17
N CYS A 180 6.00 21.22 -6.76
CA CYS A 180 6.65 20.99 -5.47
C CYS A 180 7.98 21.74 -5.33
N PHE A 181 8.77 21.82 -6.40
CA PHE A 181 10.02 22.59 -6.42
C PHE A 181 9.80 24.10 -6.22
N LEU A 182 8.70 24.64 -6.73
CA LEU A 182 8.39 26.06 -6.59
C LEU A 182 8.11 26.46 -5.12
N PHE A 183 7.42 25.60 -4.36
CA PHE A 183 7.18 25.84 -2.93
C PHE A 183 8.44 25.76 -2.07
N ASP A 184 9.34 24.84 -2.40
CA ASP A 184 10.68 24.78 -1.80
C ASP A 184 11.42 26.12 -2.02
N TYR A 185 11.48 26.58 -3.27
CA TYR A 185 12.08 27.87 -3.61
C TYR A 185 11.46 29.06 -2.87
N TRP A 186 10.12 29.12 -2.79
CA TRP A 186 9.43 30.21 -2.07
C TRP A 186 9.64 30.16 -0.57
N PHE A 187 9.74 28.97 0.03
CA PHE A 187 10.11 28.81 1.43
C PHE A 187 11.49 29.38 1.68
N VAL A 188 12.48 28.97 0.88
CA VAL A 188 13.87 29.46 0.99
C VAL A 188 13.92 30.98 0.83
N ALA A 189 13.25 31.52 -0.19
CA ALA A 189 13.22 32.96 -0.46
C ALA A 189 12.62 33.76 0.70
N LEU A 190 11.55 33.25 1.31
CA LEU A 190 10.91 33.88 2.46
C LEU A 190 11.79 33.79 3.72
N ALA A 191 12.43 32.65 3.97
CA ALA A 191 13.34 32.49 5.10
C ALA A 191 14.56 33.43 5.00
N VAL A 192 15.15 33.53 3.81
CA VAL A 192 16.26 34.48 3.54
C VAL A 192 15.79 35.94 3.69
N ARG A 193 14.58 36.26 3.24
CA ARG A 193 14.01 37.60 3.44
C ARG A 193 13.77 37.90 4.93
N ALA A 194 13.23 36.96 5.69
CA ALA A 194 13.04 37.09 7.13
C ALA A 194 14.37 37.31 7.87
N ARG A 195 15.46 36.68 7.41
CA ARG A 195 16.82 36.92 7.91
C ARG A 195 17.30 38.35 7.61
N LYS A 196 17.10 38.84 6.39
CA LYS A 196 17.45 40.23 6.00
C LYS A 196 16.62 41.27 6.77
N GLU A 197 15.38 40.97 7.09
CA GLU A 197 14.49 41.79 7.93
C GLU A 197 14.83 41.71 9.44
N GLY A 198 15.86 40.95 9.82
CA GLY A 198 16.26 40.79 11.23
C GLY A 198 15.29 39.94 12.07
N ARG A 199 14.33 39.23 11.44
CA ARG A 199 13.39 38.34 12.13
C ARG A 199 14.06 37.05 12.58
N ILE A 200 14.99 36.55 11.78
CA ILE A 200 15.91 35.47 12.16
C ILE A 200 17.23 36.13 12.56
N LYS A 201 17.71 35.87 13.78
CA LYS A 201 18.84 36.60 14.37
C LYS A 201 20.17 36.22 13.72
N ASP A 202 20.42 34.92 13.59
CA ASP A 202 21.72 34.38 13.20
C ASP A 202 21.63 33.45 11.98
N ASP A 203 22.73 33.36 11.21
CA ASP A 203 22.82 32.51 10.03
C ASP A 203 22.77 31.02 10.38
N MET A 204 23.20 30.65 11.58
CA MET A 204 23.11 29.27 12.07
C MET A 204 21.64 28.83 12.23
N LEU A 205 20.77 29.73 12.72
CA LEU A 205 19.34 29.45 12.87
C LEU A 205 18.66 29.33 11.50
N LEU A 206 19.06 30.18 10.54
CA LEU A 206 18.59 30.08 9.16
C LEU A 206 19.03 28.74 8.53
N LYS A 207 20.31 28.36 8.67
CA LYS A 207 20.82 27.09 8.16
C LYS A 207 20.04 25.90 8.72
N HIS A 208 19.81 25.88 10.03
CA HIS A 208 19.03 24.81 10.66
C HIS A 208 17.59 24.76 10.14
N LEU A 209 16.92 25.92 10.01
CA LEU A 209 15.56 25.98 9.45
C LEU A 209 15.50 25.43 8.02
N LEU A 210 16.47 25.78 7.19
CA LEU A 210 16.54 25.28 5.80
C LEU A 210 16.83 23.77 5.76
N GLN A 211 17.68 23.26 6.66
CA GLN A 211 17.96 21.83 6.76
C GLN A 211 16.68 21.03 7.09
N GLU A 212 15.90 21.46 8.09
CA GLU A 212 14.63 20.80 8.45
C GLU A 212 13.64 20.80 7.29
N MET A 213 13.56 21.90 6.53
CA MET A 213 12.73 21.96 5.33
C MET A 213 13.25 21.02 4.22
N HIS A 214 14.56 20.94 4.01
CA HIS A 214 15.13 20.02 3.02
C HIS A 214 14.95 18.54 3.41
N GLU A 215 15.00 18.19 4.70
CA GLU A 215 14.65 16.84 5.19
C GLU A 215 13.18 16.51 4.88
N PHE A 216 12.27 17.45 5.15
CA PHE A 216 10.85 17.32 4.79
C PHE A 216 10.65 17.15 3.28
N ARG A 217 11.32 17.97 2.46
CA ARG A 217 11.29 17.86 0.99
C ARG A 217 11.89 16.55 0.50
N GLY A 218 12.91 16.02 1.18
CA GLY A 218 13.51 14.72 0.92
C GLY A 218 12.47 13.59 1.05
N CYS A 219 11.68 13.61 2.13
CA CYS A 219 10.58 12.69 2.35
C CYS A 219 9.56 12.74 1.19
N CYS A 220 9.12 13.93 0.78
CA CYS A 220 8.25 14.09 -0.39
C CYS A 220 8.87 13.52 -1.68
N GLY A 221 10.17 13.72 -1.88
CA GLY A 221 10.90 13.18 -3.04
C GLY A 221 10.97 11.66 -3.05
N MET A 222 11.14 11.05 -1.88
CA MET A 222 11.12 9.59 -1.73
C MET A 222 9.75 9.00 -2.08
N LEU A 223 8.65 9.65 -1.69
CA LEU A 223 7.31 9.22 -2.08
C LEU A 223 7.12 9.20 -3.61
N PHE A 224 7.55 10.27 -4.31
CA PHE A 224 7.53 10.28 -5.77
C PHE A 224 8.43 9.21 -6.39
N SER A 225 9.56 8.89 -5.75
CA SER A 225 10.47 7.86 -6.24
C SER A 225 9.87 6.46 -6.12
N TYR A 226 9.13 6.18 -5.04
CA TYR A 226 8.42 4.91 -4.87
C TYR A 226 7.24 4.76 -5.82
N ASP A 227 6.49 5.84 -6.06
CA ASP A 227 5.39 5.89 -7.03
C ASP A 227 5.90 5.70 -8.47
N TRP A 228 6.97 6.41 -8.85
CA TRP A 228 7.55 6.30 -10.19
C TRP A 228 8.24 4.95 -10.42
N ILE A 229 9.06 4.50 -9.47
CA ILE A 229 9.83 3.26 -9.57
C ILE A 229 9.15 2.18 -8.73
N SER A 230 8.16 1.55 -9.35
CA SER A 230 7.48 0.35 -8.83
C SER A 230 8.40 -0.88 -8.86
N ILE A 231 7.97 -1.96 -8.18
CA ILE A 231 8.63 -3.27 -8.31
C ILE A 231 8.59 -3.70 -9.79
N PRO A 232 9.69 -4.22 -10.38
CA PRO A 232 9.72 -4.60 -11.78
C PRO A 232 8.55 -5.50 -12.16
N LEU A 233 7.81 -5.10 -13.20
CA LEU A 233 6.59 -5.78 -13.66
C LEU A 233 6.83 -7.28 -13.88
N VAL A 234 7.95 -7.64 -14.50
CA VAL A 234 8.34 -9.04 -14.74
C VAL A 234 8.38 -9.87 -13.46
N TYR A 235 8.78 -9.28 -12.33
CA TYR A 235 8.85 -10.00 -11.08
C TYR A 235 7.45 -10.29 -10.53
N THR A 236 6.58 -9.28 -10.52
CA THR A 236 5.15 -9.45 -10.16
C THR A 236 4.47 -10.48 -11.06
N GLN A 237 4.77 -10.47 -12.36
CA GLN A 237 4.23 -11.44 -13.33
C GLN A 237 4.70 -12.87 -13.03
N VAL A 238 6.00 -13.09 -12.78
CA VAL A 238 6.55 -14.42 -12.48
C VAL A 238 5.90 -15.02 -11.23
N VAL A 239 5.74 -14.23 -10.16
CA VAL A 239 5.14 -14.68 -8.90
C VAL A 239 3.66 -15.03 -9.11
N THR A 240 2.93 -14.16 -9.81
CA THR A 240 1.50 -14.38 -10.11
C THR A 240 1.30 -15.62 -10.97
N LEU A 241 2.12 -15.79 -12.02
CA LEU A 241 2.07 -16.95 -12.90
C LEU A 241 2.35 -18.24 -12.14
N ALA A 242 3.36 -18.25 -11.26
CA ALA A 242 3.69 -19.44 -10.46
C ALA A 242 2.51 -19.87 -9.58
N ILE A 243 1.88 -18.92 -8.88
CA ILE A 243 0.73 -19.20 -8.00
C ILE A 243 -0.50 -19.65 -8.80
N TYR A 244 -0.81 -18.95 -9.89
CA TYR A 244 -2.01 -19.25 -10.67
C TYR A 244 -1.89 -20.58 -11.41
N THR A 245 -0.70 -20.88 -11.95
CA THR A 245 -0.44 -22.17 -12.60
C THR A 245 -0.48 -23.32 -11.59
N TYR A 246 0.07 -23.12 -10.40
CA TYR A 246 -0.04 -24.10 -9.31
C TYR A 246 -1.49 -24.39 -8.96
N PHE A 247 -2.32 -23.37 -8.76
CA PHE A 247 -3.73 -23.58 -8.40
C PHE A 247 -4.56 -24.13 -9.56
N LEU A 248 -4.24 -23.76 -10.80
CA LEU A 248 -4.84 -24.38 -11.99
C LEU A 248 -4.55 -25.88 -12.04
N ALA A 249 -3.29 -26.28 -11.81
CA ALA A 249 -2.91 -27.68 -11.73
C ALA A 249 -3.56 -28.37 -10.52
N THR A 250 -3.68 -27.68 -9.39
CA THR A 250 -4.30 -28.22 -8.16
C THR A 250 -5.79 -28.48 -8.32
N VAL A 251 -6.52 -27.62 -9.05
CA VAL A 251 -7.95 -27.81 -9.36
C VAL A 251 -8.19 -29.13 -10.07
N MET A 252 -7.27 -29.56 -10.94
CA MET A 252 -7.33 -30.84 -11.66
C MET A 252 -6.72 -31.99 -10.85
N GLY A 253 -5.55 -31.77 -10.25
CA GLY A 253 -4.74 -32.81 -9.60
C GLY A 253 -5.25 -33.25 -8.23
N ARG A 254 -6.04 -32.44 -7.54
CA ARG A 254 -6.61 -32.79 -6.22
C ARG A 254 -8.08 -33.21 -6.29
N GLN A 255 -8.54 -33.67 -7.45
CA GLN A 255 -9.88 -34.24 -7.62
C GLN A 255 -9.94 -35.61 -6.94
N TYR A 256 -11.03 -35.91 -6.23
CA TYR A 256 -11.26 -37.25 -5.68
C TYR A 256 -11.59 -38.23 -6.80
N LEU A 257 -10.70 -39.18 -7.04
CA LEU A 257 -10.82 -40.19 -8.08
C LEU A 257 -11.45 -41.48 -7.55
N ARG A 258 -11.96 -42.32 -8.44
CA ARG A 258 -12.45 -43.65 -8.10
C ARG A 258 -11.28 -44.53 -7.66
N SER A 259 -11.26 -44.93 -6.39
CA SER A 259 -10.31 -45.95 -5.93
C SER A 259 -10.73 -47.32 -6.46
N SER A 260 -9.93 -47.89 -7.36
CA SER A 260 -10.00 -49.30 -7.75
C SER A 260 -8.69 -49.99 -7.36
N GLY A 261 -8.57 -50.40 -6.09
CA GLY A 261 -7.38 -51.08 -5.56
C GLY A 261 -7.26 -51.08 -4.02
N GLU A 262 -6.13 -51.59 -3.51
CA GLU A 262 -5.79 -51.69 -2.07
C GLU A 262 -5.52 -50.32 -1.41
N ASP A 263 -5.15 -49.30 -2.18
CA ASP A 263 -5.08 -47.89 -1.73
C ASP A 263 -6.46 -47.23 -1.83
N ARG A 264 -7.32 -47.48 -0.84
CA ARG A 264 -8.59 -46.76 -0.67
C ARG A 264 -8.33 -45.34 -0.18
N GLU A 265 -8.03 -44.45 -1.11
CA GLU A 265 -8.09 -43.02 -0.83
C GLU A 265 -9.52 -42.62 -0.44
N ILE A 266 -9.62 -41.84 0.64
CA ILE A 266 -10.91 -41.42 1.22
C ILE A 266 -11.49 -40.31 0.34
N ASP A 267 -12.66 -40.54 -0.24
CA ASP A 267 -13.44 -39.49 -0.92
C ASP A 267 -14.21 -38.66 0.11
N LEU A 268 -13.67 -37.49 0.44
CA LEU A 268 -14.29 -36.54 1.37
C LEU A 268 -15.27 -35.58 0.68
N TYR A 269 -15.39 -35.64 -0.66
CA TYR A 269 -16.15 -34.72 -1.51
C TYR A 269 -15.65 -33.25 -1.50
N ILE A 270 -15.33 -32.71 -0.33
CA ILE A 270 -14.82 -31.36 -0.12
C ILE A 270 -13.31 -31.44 0.16
N PRO A 271 -12.46 -30.80 -0.66
CA PRO A 271 -11.01 -30.85 -0.49
C PRO A 271 -10.55 -29.83 0.57
N VAL A 272 -10.88 -30.08 1.84
CA VAL A 272 -10.68 -29.13 2.96
C VAL A 272 -9.22 -28.62 3.04
N PHE A 273 -8.24 -29.52 2.96
CA PHE A 273 -6.83 -29.14 3.04
C PHE A 273 -6.34 -28.37 1.81
N THR A 274 -6.89 -28.65 0.63
CA THR A 274 -6.61 -27.90 -0.59
C THR A 274 -7.18 -26.49 -0.50
N MET A 275 -8.39 -26.33 0.04
CA MET A 275 -8.97 -25.00 0.32
C MET A 275 -8.14 -24.23 1.36
N LEU A 276 -7.62 -24.90 2.39
CA LEU A 276 -6.70 -24.29 3.35
C LEU A 276 -5.37 -23.88 2.70
N GLN A 277 -4.78 -24.72 1.85
CA GLN A 277 -3.60 -24.36 1.04
C GLN A 277 -3.87 -23.15 0.14
N PHE A 278 -5.05 -23.08 -0.47
CA PHE A 278 -5.48 -21.91 -1.23
C PHE A 278 -5.51 -20.66 -0.36
N PHE A 279 -6.14 -20.74 0.82
CA PHE A 279 -6.12 -19.65 1.80
C PHE A 279 -4.69 -19.20 2.13
N PHE A 280 -3.76 -20.14 2.36
CA PHE A 280 -2.39 -19.79 2.72
C PHE A 280 -1.61 -19.13 1.57
N TYR A 281 -1.51 -19.76 0.40
CA TYR A 281 -0.66 -19.21 -0.68
C TYR A 281 -1.32 -18.04 -1.42
N MET A 282 -2.61 -18.13 -1.73
CA MET A 282 -3.31 -17.02 -2.38
C MET A 282 -3.46 -15.85 -1.41
N GLY A 283 -3.70 -16.13 -0.12
CA GLY A 283 -3.69 -15.10 0.92
C GLY A 283 -2.35 -14.42 1.08
N TRP A 284 -1.25 -15.18 1.02
CA TRP A 284 0.08 -14.61 1.08
C TRP A 284 0.38 -13.73 -0.15
N LEU A 285 -0.09 -14.11 -1.34
CA LEU A 285 -0.06 -13.24 -2.52
C LEU A 285 -0.90 -11.98 -2.32
N LYS A 286 -2.10 -12.08 -1.72
CA LYS A 286 -2.95 -10.92 -1.40
C LYS A 286 -2.30 -9.94 -0.43
N VAL A 287 -1.47 -10.40 0.50
CA VAL A 287 -0.67 -9.50 1.34
C VAL A 287 0.22 -8.62 0.48
N ALA A 288 0.89 -9.17 -0.54
CA ALA A 288 1.67 -8.36 -1.46
C ALA A 288 0.78 -7.45 -2.33
N GLU A 289 -0.33 -7.95 -2.85
CA GLU A 289 -1.27 -7.17 -3.68
C GLU A 289 -1.82 -5.94 -2.96
N GLN A 290 -2.13 -6.05 -1.66
CA GLN A 290 -2.60 -4.94 -0.85
C GLN A 290 -1.48 -3.94 -0.53
N LEU A 291 -0.28 -4.42 -0.20
CA LEU A 291 0.81 -3.55 0.28
C LEU A 291 1.67 -2.95 -0.83
N ILE A 292 1.49 -3.38 -2.09
CA ILE A 292 2.30 -2.91 -3.22
C ILE A 292 2.11 -1.41 -3.48
N ASN A 293 0.91 -0.89 -3.25
CA ASN A 293 0.57 0.53 -3.30
C ASN A 293 -0.26 0.92 -2.06
N PRO A 294 0.39 1.37 -0.97
CA PRO A 294 -0.31 1.70 0.28
C PRO A 294 -1.01 3.07 0.28
N PHE A 295 -1.08 3.75 -0.87
CA PHE A 295 -1.70 5.07 -1.01
C PHE A 295 -3.05 5.01 -1.72
N GLY A 296 -3.64 3.81 -1.79
CA GLY A 296 -4.94 3.53 -2.36
C GLY A 296 -6.10 3.85 -1.40
N GLU A 297 -7.10 2.96 -1.43
CA GLU A 297 -8.33 3.05 -0.64
C GLU A 297 -8.69 1.71 0.03
N ASP A 298 -7.75 0.78 0.09
CA ASP A 298 -7.94 -0.48 0.83
C ASP A 298 -8.03 -0.21 2.33
N ASP A 299 -8.61 -1.15 3.08
CA ASP A 299 -8.87 -0.94 4.51
C ASP A 299 -7.60 -0.64 5.34
N ASP A 300 -6.44 -1.15 4.90
CA ASP A 300 -5.12 -0.99 5.54
C ASP A 300 -4.17 -0.05 4.79
N ASP A 301 -4.66 0.73 3.84
CA ASP A 301 -3.87 1.80 3.23
C ASP A 301 -3.64 2.95 4.21
N PHE A 302 -2.65 3.79 3.90
CA PHE A 302 -2.29 4.92 4.74
C PHE A 302 -3.32 6.06 4.64
N GLU A 303 -3.67 6.62 5.79
CA GLU A 303 -4.66 7.70 5.91
C GLU A 303 -4.05 9.09 5.62
N LEU A 304 -3.64 9.32 4.37
CA LEU A 304 -3.01 10.58 3.99
C LEU A 304 -3.93 11.81 4.09
N ASN A 305 -5.24 11.64 3.89
CA ASN A 305 -6.21 12.71 4.11
C ASN A 305 -6.20 13.19 5.58
N TRP A 306 -6.17 12.25 6.53
CA TRP A 306 -6.05 12.58 7.95
C TRP A 306 -4.70 13.22 8.26
N CYS A 307 -3.61 12.73 7.67
CA CYS A 307 -2.30 13.36 7.84
C CYS A 307 -2.31 14.83 7.42
N LEU A 308 -2.95 15.18 6.29
CA LEU A 308 -3.08 16.58 5.86
C LEU A 308 -3.87 17.41 6.87
N ASP A 309 -5.03 16.94 7.31
CA ASP A 309 -5.88 17.68 8.25
C ASP A 309 -5.18 17.90 9.58
N ARG A 310 -4.50 16.87 10.09
CA ARG A 310 -3.69 16.95 11.30
C ARG A 310 -2.55 17.95 11.13
N ASN A 311 -1.82 17.88 10.03
CA ASN A 311 -0.65 18.72 9.77
C ASN A 311 -1.01 20.19 9.60
N LEU A 312 -2.20 20.49 9.07
CA LEU A 312 -2.70 21.86 8.97
C LEU A 312 -3.11 22.42 10.34
N GLN A 313 -3.63 21.57 11.23
CA GLN A 313 -4.14 21.97 12.54
C GLN A 313 -3.03 22.26 13.56
N VAL A 314 -1.95 21.48 13.54
CA VAL A 314 -0.80 21.56 14.47
C VAL A 314 0.05 22.81 14.22
#